data_AF-A0A5N5SK34-F1
#
_entry.id   AF-A0A5N5SK34-F1
#
_cell.length_a   1.000
_cell.length_b   1.000
_cell.length_c   1.000
_cell.angle_alpha   90.00
_cell.angle_beta   90.00
_cell.angle_gamma   90.00
#
_symmetry.space_group_name_H-M   'P 1'
#
loop_
_entity.id
_entity.type
_entity.pdbx_description
1 polymer ?
#
loop_
_entity_poly.entity_id
_entity_poly.type
_entity_poly.pdbx_seq_one_letter_code
_entity_poly.pdbx_strand_id
1 'polypeptide(L)'
;MVLMDKYIPTCLDVLKIRFKKLVPVPEISHLMMLCQLLDCLLTPENIPSESGKEIYEIYFVFAAVWAFGSTMYQDGNIDYRVEFSKWWQQEFKTIKFPGNGTVFDYFIDKETSKFVHWSEKVPRFDLDPDAPLQVDKYGTVQPHTLIRQHMDYGHWYDRTKHTLKDINNVQYVACMNPTAGSFTINPRLQRHFAVFAVSFPNNESLTHIYTSLLDQHLKNPNMKFQSQISRINQNFTINKCLILQGLLFSSGETLKQPLDLARAWLHETQRVYGDRLLEEKDLDSLTKLQGDVIKKVFEELDEAEVMAKPNVFCHFARGVGDPRYLPIKSWTDINGILTEALNTYNELNAAMNLVLFEAAMAHVCRLILYLCNPLSINRILECPRGNALLVGVGGSGKQSLARLAAFISGLEVFQITLTREYGLAEFRSDLSSLYIRAGMKNLGTVFLLTDAHIPDEKFLVLINDLLASGEIPDLFHDDEVENIVSSVRNEVKSTGMPDNRENCWRFFIDRVRRNLKIVLCFSPVGSTLRYEL
;
A
#
# COMPACT_ATOMS: atom_id res chain seq x y z
N MET A 1 -42.41 -4.82 -5.48
CA MET A 1 -43.14 -4.20 -4.36
C MET A 1 -43.30 -5.15 -3.18
N VAL A 2 -43.93 -6.33 -3.33
CA VAL A 2 -44.14 -7.27 -2.20
C VAL A 2 -42.86 -7.59 -1.40
N LEU A 3 -41.73 -7.83 -2.07
CA LEU A 3 -40.45 -8.09 -1.39
C LEU A 3 -39.87 -6.83 -0.71
N MET A 4 -40.10 -5.64 -1.26
CA MET A 4 -39.66 -4.39 -0.64
C MET A 4 -40.38 -4.19 0.71
N ASP A 5 -41.71 -4.37 0.71
CA ASP A 5 -42.52 -4.22 1.93
C ASP A 5 -42.22 -5.29 2.98
N LYS A 6 -41.85 -6.49 2.53
CA LYS A 6 -41.51 -7.62 3.41
C LYS A 6 -40.19 -7.45 4.14
N TYR A 7 -39.16 -6.92 3.49
CA TYR A 7 -37.79 -6.94 4.02
C TYR A 7 -37.27 -5.57 4.49
N ILE A 8 -37.60 -4.48 3.79
CA ILE A 8 -36.95 -3.18 4.01
C ILE A 8 -37.27 -2.54 5.37
N PRO A 9 -38.54 -2.43 5.81
CA PRO A 9 -38.86 -1.72 7.06
C PRO A 9 -38.10 -2.29 8.26
N THR A 10 -38.12 -3.62 8.41
CA THR A 10 -37.41 -4.34 9.47
C THR A 10 -35.89 -4.12 9.39
N CYS A 11 -35.31 -4.12 8.19
CA CYS A 11 -33.88 -3.84 8.02
C CYS A 11 -33.51 -2.42 8.45
N LEU A 12 -34.31 -1.41 8.07
CA LEU A 12 -34.04 -0.01 8.42
C LEU A 12 -34.17 0.24 9.92
N ASP A 13 -35.16 -0.36 10.58
CA ASP A 13 -35.36 -0.20 12.03
C ASP A 13 -34.20 -0.82 12.82
N VAL A 14 -33.82 -2.06 12.48
CA VAL A 14 -32.75 -2.75 13.20
C VAL A 14 -31.39 -2.09 12.97
N LEU A 15 -31.13 -1.54 11.77
CA LEU A 15 -29.90 -0.80 11.49
C LEU A 15 -29.73 0.48 12.32
N LYS A 16 -30.82 1.10 12.79
CA LYS A 16 -30.76 2.29 13.65
C LYS A 16 -30.37 1.96 15.08
N ILE A 17 -30.70 0.75 15.54
CA ILE A 17 -30.72 0.42 16.96
C ILE A 17 -29.62 -0.58 17.34
N ARG A 18 -29.33 -1.56 16.47
CA ARG A 18 -28.58 -2.76 16.84
C ARG A 18 -27.17 -2.85 16.26
N PHE A 19 -26.94 -2.31 15.07
CA PHE A 19 -25.69 -2.51 14.34
C PHE A 19 -24.89 -1.23 14.19
N LYS A 20 -23.58 -1.31 14.46
CA LYS A 20 -22.67 -0.20 14.17
C LYS A 20 -22.13 -0.31 12.74
N LYS A 21 -21.93 0.85 12.13
CA LYS A 21 -21.38 1.01 10.79
C LYS A 21 -20.02 1.69 10.89
N LEU A 22 -19.11 1.36 9.97
CA LEU A 22 -17.76 1.94 9.95
C LEU A 22 -17.80 3.45 9.68
N VAL A 23 -18.73 3.86 8.82
CA VAL A 23 -18.98 5.25 8.45
C VAL A 23 -20.49 5.46 8.51
N PRO A 24 -20.97 6.66 8.92
CA PRO A 24 -22.39 6.99 8.82
C PRO A 24 -22.87 6.85 7.38
N VAL A 25 -23.93 6.07 7.16
CA VAL A 25 -24.54 5.88 5.84
C VAL A 25 -26.01 6.27 5.91
N PRO A 26 -26.48 7.23 5.09
CA PRO A 26 -27.89 7.59 4.99
C PRO A 26 -28.75 6.41 4.55
N GLU A 27 -29.96 6.29 5.10
CA GLU A 27 -30.92 5.22 4.79
C GLU A 27 -31.18 5.09 3.28
N ILE A 28 -31.31 6.21 2.57
CA ILE A 28 -31.51 6.25 1.12
C ILE A 28 -30.37 5.59 0.34
N SER A 29 -29.13 5.65 0.85
CA SER A 29 -27.99 5.03 0.16
C SER A 29 -28.06 3.51 0.20
N HIS A 30 -28.60 2.93 1.28
CA HIS A 30 -28.85 1.49 1.35
C HIS A 30 -29.93 1.06 0.35
N LEU A 31 -30.99 1.86 0.20
CA LEU A 31 -32.05 1.60 -0.78
C LEU A 31 -31.54 1.73 -2.22
N MET A 32 -30.74 2.76 -2.50
CA MET A 32 -30.12 2.95 -3.81
C MET A 32 -29.15 1.82 -4.14
N MET A 33 -28.34 1.38 -3.18
CA MET A 33 -27.47 0.23 -3.33
C MET A 33 -28.25 -1.06 -3.61
N LEU A 34 -29.37 -1.28 -2.92
CA LEU A 34 -30.25 -2.41 -3.20
C LEU A 34 -30.77 -2.37 -4.64
N CYS A 35 -31.29 -1.22 -5.09
CA CYS A 35 -31.78 -1.08 -6.46
C CYS A 35 -30.68 -1.30 -7.50
N GLN A 36 -29.49 -0.71 -7.29
CA GLN A 36 -28.35 -0.90 -8.19
C GLN A 36 -27.90 -2.37 -8.26
N LEU A 37 -27.84 -3.06 -7.12
CA LEU A 37 -27.52 -4.49 -7.08
C LEU A 37 -28.58 -5.31 -7.81
N LEU A 38 -29.87 -4.98 -7.63
CA LEU A 38 -30.96 -5.65 -8.36
C LEU A 38 -30.87 -5.41 -9.86
N ASP A 39 -30.58 -4.19 -10.32
CA ASP A 39 -30.41 -3.91 -11.75
C ASP A 39 -29.26 -4.74 -12.37
N CYS A 40 -28.18 -4.95 -11.60
CA CYS A 40 -27.05 -5.79 -12.02
C CYS A 40 -27.35 -7.30 -11.97
N LEU A 41 -28.23 -7.74 -11.06
CA LEU A 41 -28.48 -9.16 -10.80
C LEU A 41 -29.71 -9.71 -11.53
N LEU A 42 -30.73 -8.89 -11.75
CA LEU A 42 -31.98 -9.26 -12.43
C LEU A 42 -31.81 -9.18 -13.97
N THR A 43 -30.78 -9.84 -14.50
CA THR A 43 -30.54 -9.91 -15.94
C THR A 43 -31.31 -11.08 -16.58
N PRO A 44 -31.58 -11.04 -17.89
CA PRO A 44 -32.20 -12.16 -18.61
C PRO A 44 -31.42 -13.48 -18.50
N GLU A 45 -30.11 -13.41 -18.29
CA GLU A 45 -29.25 -14.58 -18.06
C GLU A 45 -29.51 -15.24 -16.70
N ASN A 46 -29.60 -14.42 -15.64
CA ASN A 46 -29.76 -14.91 -14.28
C ASN A 46 -31.21 -15.30 -13.97
N ILE A 47 -32.16 -14.67 -14.66
CA ILE A 47 -33.60 -14.91 -14.49
C ILE A 47 -34.26 -14.99 -15.87
N PRO A 48 -34.27 -16.18 -16.49
CA PRO A 48 -35.03 -16.44 -17.71
C PRO A 48 -36.53 -16.17 -17.53
N SER A 49 -37.24 -15.90 -18.62
CA SER A 49 -38.64 -15.45 -18.65
C SER A 49 -39.66 -16.38 -17.96
N GLU A 50 -39.29 -17.63 -17.69
CA GLU A 50 -40.11 -18.65 -17.02
C GLU A 50 -39.71 -18.92 -15.55
N SER A 51 -38.85 -18.07 -14.97
CA SER A 51 -38.34 -18.27 -13.60
C SER A 51 -39.44 -18.13 -12.54
N GLY A 52 -39.48 -19.08 -11.61
CA GLY A 52 -40.40 -19.07 -10.47
C GLY A 52 -40.16 -17.88 -9.53
N LYS A 53 -41.21 -17.45 -8.80
CA LYS A 53 -41.15 -16.34 -7.83
C LYS A 53 -40.05 -16.50 -6.77
N GLU A 54 -39.69 -17.74 -6.45
CA GLU A 54 -38.65 -18.08 -5.48
C GLU A 54 -37.25 -17.60 -5.93
N ILE A 55 -36.95 -17.65 -7.23
CA ILE A 55 -35.65 -17.23 -7.77
C ILE A 55 -35.50 -15.71 -7.62
N TYR A 56 -36.56 -14.95 -7.92
CA TYR A 56 -36.59 -13.50 -7.68
C TYR A 56 -36.36 -13.15 -6.21
N GLU A 57 -36.93 -13.94 -5.29
CA GLU A 57 -36.74 -13.74 -3.86
C GLU A 57 -35.31 -14.08 -3.40
N ILE A 58 -34.66 -15.09 -3.99
CA ILE A 58 -33.25 -15.42 -3.73
C ILE A 58 -32.33 -14.27 -4.12
N TYR A 59 -32.44 -13.75 -5.35
CA TYR A 59 -31.63 -12.61 -5.80
C TYR A 59 -31.93 -11.34 -5.00
N PHE A 60 -33.18 -11.14 -4.61
CA PHE A 60 -33.57 -10.02 -3.75
C PHE A 60 -32.94 -10.11 -2.35
N VAL A 61 -33.02 -11.29 -1.72
CA VAL A 61 -32.40 -11.53 -0.42
C VAL A 61 -30.89 -11.34 -0.49
N PHE A 62 -30.24 -11.84 -1.53
CA PHE A 62 -28.81 -11.63 -1.74
C PHE A 62 -28.46 -10.14 -1.88
N ALA A 63 -29.17 -9.41 -2.74
CA ALA A 63 -28.97 -7.96 -2.90
C ALA A 63 -29.22 -7.20 -1.59
N ALA A 64 -30.25 -7.57 -0.82
CA ALA A 64 -30.59 -6.94 0.45
C ALA A 64 -29.54 -7.19 1.55
N VAL A 65 -29.04 -8.42 1.67
CA VAL A 65 -27.95 -8.75 2.60
C VAL A 65 -26.73 -7.87 2.34
N TRP A 66 -26.33 -7.72 1.09
CA TRP A 66 -25.19 -6.87 0.72
C TRP A 66 -25.51 -5.38 0.88
N ALA A 67 -26.70 -4.92 0.52
CA ALA A 67 -27.08 -3.50 0.63
C ALA A 67 -27.10 -3.01 2.09
N PHE A 68 -27.61 -3.82 3.03
CA PHE A 68 -27.78 -3.43 4.43
C PHE A 68 -26.62 -3.90 5.33
N GLY A 69 -25.92 -4.97 4.96
CA GLY A 69 -24.86 -5.58 5.77
C GLY A 69 -23.43 -5.18 5.39
N SER A 70 -23.18 -4.71 4.17
CA SER A 70 -21.82 -4.46 3.66
C SER A 70 -21.05 -3.38 4.44
N THR A 71 -21.74 -2.42 5.04
CA THR A 71 -21.14 -1.29 5.78
C THR A 71 -20.72 -1.64 7.20
N MET A 72 -21.04 -2.85 7.66
CA MET A 72 -20.74 -3.33 9.00
C MET A 72 -19.28 -3.71 9.12
N TYR A 73 -18.73 -3.51 10.31
CA TYR A 73 -17.31 -3.73 10.60
C TYR A 73 -17.13 -4.40 11.97
N GLN A 74 -15.91 -4.84 12.23
CA GLN A 74 -15.52 -5.37 13.52
C GLN A 74 -15.13 -4.23 14.47
N ASP A 75 -15.82 -4.12 15.60
CA ASP A 75 -15.57 -3.13 16.65
C ASP A 75 -15.05 -3.85 17.91
N GLY A 76 -13.73 -3.83 18.10
CA GLY A 76 -13.08 -4.61 19.15
C GLY A 76 -13.34 -6.11 19.00
N ASN A 77 -13.98 -6.72 20.00
CA ASN A 77 -14.29 -8.15 20.02
C ASN A 77 -15.64 -8.50 19.37
N ILE A 78 -16.43 -7.50 18.98
CA ILE A 78 -17.75 -7.72 18.36
C ILE A 78 -17.62 -7.55 16.86
N ASP A 79 -17.90 -8.62 16.12
CA ASP A 79 -18.06 -8.54 14.67
C ASP A 79 -19.54 -8.31 14.31
N TYR A 80 -19.87 -7.07 13.94
CA TYR A 80 -21.23 -6.71 13.56
C TYR A 80 -21.69 -7.39 12.27
N ARG A 81 -20.78 -7.85 11.39
CA ARG A 81 -21.17 -8.68 10.23
C ARG A 81 -21.67 -10.04 10.65
N VAL A 82 -20.98 -10.68 11.60
CA VAL A 82 -21.39 -11.97 12.15
C VAL A 82 -22.72 -11.83 12.89
N GLU A 83 -22.89 -10.78 13.71
CA GLU A 83 -24.13 -10.53 14.42
C GLU A 83 -25.30 -10.23 13.48
N PHE A 84 -25.07 -9.49 12.39
CA PHE A 84 -26.08 -9.29 11.35
C PHE A 84 -26.44 -10.57 10.63
N SER A 85 -25.45 -11.41 10.30
CA SER A 85 -25.70 -12.72 9.69
C SER A 85 -26.61 -13.57 10.58
N LYS A 86 -26.32 -13.65 11.89
CA LYS A 86 -27.14 -14.40 12.85
C LYS A 86 -28.55 -13.83 12.94
N TRP A 87 -28.68 -12.51 13.04
CA TRP A 87 -29.98 -11.84 13.08
C TRP A 87 -30.78 -12.10 11.80
N TRP A 88 -30.17 -11.92 10.62
CA TRP A 88 -30.83 -12.13 9.33
C TRP A 88 -31.40 -13.53 9.20
N GLN A 89 -30.60 -14.55 9.55
CA GLN A 89 -31.03 -15.95 9.50
C GLN A 89 -32.13 -16.29 10.52
N GLN A 90 -32.20 -15.57 11.65
CA GLN A 90 -33.24 -15.74 12.66
C GLN A 90 -34.56 -15.06 12.24
N GLU A 91 -34.47 -13.84 11.69
CA GLU A 91 -35.60 -13.01 11.31
C GLU A 91 -36.26 -13.52 10.02
N PHE A 92 -35.46 -13.73 8.96
CA PHE A 92 -35.92 -14.10 7.64
C PHE A 92 -35.71 -15.59 7.37
N LYS A 93 -36.75 -16.39 7.58
CA LYS A 93 -36.70 -17.87 7.46
C LYS A 93 -37.08 -18.41 6.07
N THR A 94 -37.56 -17.55 5.17
CA THR A 94 -38.06 -17.96 3.84
C THR A 94 -36.93 -18.50 2.96
N ILE A 95 -35.84 -17.76 2.83
CA ILE A 95 -34.65 -18.16 2.08
C ILE A 95 -33.56 -18.53 3.07
N LYS A 96 -33.09 -19.78 3.00
CA LYS A 96 -32.08 -20.30 3.92
C LYS A 96 -30.70 -20.25 3.30
N PHE A 97 -29.74 -19.74 4.07
CA PHE A 97 -28.32 -19.83 3.75
C PHE A 97 -27.75 -21.16 4.28
N PRO A 98 -26.70 -21.71 3.66
CA PRO A 98 -26.00 -22.86 4.20
C PRO A 98 -25.34 -22.53 5.55
N GLY A 99 -25.18 -23.54 6.42
CA GLY A 99 -24.75 -23.34 7.81
C GLY A 99 -23.24 -23.16 8.01
N ASN A 100 -22.43 -23.40 6.98
CA ASN A 100 -20.96 -23.38 7.05
C ASN A 100 -20.38 -21.98 6.78
N GLY A 101 -20.89 -20.97 7.50
CA GLY A 101 -20.42 -19.59 7.32
C GLY A 101 -21.50 -18.54 7.58
N THR A 102 -21.13 -17.29 7.36
CA THR A 102 -22.04 -16.14 7.38
C THR A 102 -22.80 -16.01 6.07
N VAL A 103 -23.87 -15.21 6.05
CA VAL A 103 -24.61 -14.88 4.82
C VAL A 103 -23.74 -14.22 3.73
N PHE A 104 -22.57 -13.67 4.09
CA PHE A 104 -21.64 -13.03 3.15
C PHE A 104 -20.69 -14.02 2.47
N ASP A 105 -20.55 -15.23 3.01
CA ASP A 105 -19.60 -16.25 2.52
C ASP A 105 -20.12 -17.04 1.31
N TYR A 106 -21.33 -16.72 0.84
CA TYR A 106 -21.98 -17.40 -0.26
C TYR A 106 -22.24 -16.46 -1.44
N PHE A 107 -22.19 -17.02 -2.65
CA PHE A 107 -22.67 -16.40 -3.89
C PHE A 107 -23.78 -17.25 -4.51
N ILE A 108 -24.56 -16.66 -5.40
CA ILE A 108 -25.58 -17.39 -6.17
C ILE A 108 -24.89 -18.01 -7.39
N ASP A 109 -24.89 -19.34 -7.47
CA ASP A 109 -24.49 -20.04 -8.68
C ASP A 109 -25.54 -19.84 -9.78
N LYS A 110 -25.09 -19.42 -10.96
CA LYS A 110 -25.97 -19.07 -12.09
C LYS A 110 -26.68 -20.30 -12.65
N GLU A 111 -26.05 -21.47 -12.61
CA GLU A 111 -26.61 -22.70 -13.19
C GLU A 111 -27.63 -23.34 -12.25
N THR A 112 -27.31 -23.43 -10.96
CA THR A 112 -28.18 -24.09 -9.98
C THR A 112 -29.12 -23.15 -9.25
N SER A 113 -28.93 -21.83 -9.35
CA SER A 113 -29.64 -20.80 -8.57
C SER A 113 -29.60 -21.02 -7.06
N LYS A 114 -28.51 -21.63 -6.56
CA LYS A 114 -28.29 -21.95 -5.14
C LYS A 114 -27.12 -21.17 -4.57
N PHE A 115 -27.13 -21.01 -3.25
CA PHE A 115 -26.00 -20.46 -2.52
C PHE A 115 -24.85 -21.45 -2.45
N VAL A 116 -23.73 -21.06 -3.05
CA VAL A 116 -22.47 -21.80 -3.08
C VAL A 116 -21.39 -20.98 -2.37
N HIS A 117 -20.48 -21.62 -1.65
CA HIS A 117 -19.48 -20.92 -0.87
C HIS A 117 -18.44 -20.27 -1.79
N TRP A 118 -18.00 -19.03 -1.51
CA TRP A 118 -17.06 -18.29 -2.37
C TRP A 118 -15.77 -19.07 -2.65
N SER A 119 -15.31 -19.92 -1.72
CA SER A 119 -14.12 -20.77 -1.89
C SER A 119 -14.16 -21.66 -3.14
N GLU A 120 -15.35 -22.04 -3.62
CA GLU A 120 -15.49 -22.85 -4.84
C GLU A 120 -15.18 -22.05 -6.12
N LYS A 121 -15.28 -20.72 -6.04
CA LYS A 121 -15.00 -19.80 -7.14
C LYS A 121 -13.63 -19.14 -7.03
N VAL A 122 -12.94 -19.25 -5.89
CA VAL A 122 -11.57 -18.73 -5.72
C VAL A 122 -10.65 -19.58 -6.61
N PRO A 123 -10.16 -19.06 -7.74
CA PRO A 123 -9.17 -19.76 -8.54
C PRO A 123 -7.89 -19.90 -7.73
N ARG A 124 -6.99 -20.81 -8.14
CA ARG A 124 -5.61 -20.71 -7.66
C ARG A 124 -5.10 -19.30 -7.98
N PHE A 125 -4.62 -18.61 -6.96
CA PHE A 125 -4.05 -17.28 -7.13
C PHE A 125 -2.74 -17.43 -7.90
N ASP A 126 -2.82 -17.20 -9.21
CA ASP A 126 -1.68 -17.02 -10.07
C ASP A 126 -1.47 -15.53 -10.24
N LEU A 127 -0.36 -15.05 -9.71
CA LEU A 127 0.01 -13.65 -9.79
C LEU A 127 0.37 -13.33 -11.24
N ASP A 128 -0.35 -12.39 -11.84
CA ASP A 128 0.07 -11.73 -13.07
C ASP A 128 1.06 -10.60 -12.71
N PRO A 129 2.37 -10.74 -13.03
CA PRO A 129 3.36 -9.72 -12.73
C PRO A 129 3.19 -8.43 -13.54
N ASP A 130 2.35 -8.43 -14.59
CA ASP A 130 2.18 -7.31 -15.51
C ASP A 130 0.89 -6.49 -15.27
N ALA A 131 0.06 -6.88 -14.29
CA ALA A 131 -1.21 -6.24 -13.97
C ALA A 131 -1.10 -5.27 -12.77
N PRO A 132 -1.08 -3.94 -13.00
CA PRO A 132 -0.99 -2.97 -11.90
C PRO A 132 -2.32 -2.87 -11.14
N LEU A 133 -2.28 -3.06 -9.82
CA LEU A 133 -3.39 -2.75 -8.92
C LEU A 133 -3.39 -1.26 -8.62
N GLN A 134 -4.26 -0.51 -9.31
CA GLN A 134 -4.40 0.93 -9.15
C GLN A 134 -5.35 1.27 -8.00
N VAL A 135 -4.96 2.27 -7.19
CA VAL A 135 -5.81 2.88 -6.16
C VAL A 135 -5.85 4.37 -6.42
N ASP A 136 -7.00 4.89 -6.82
CA ASP A 136 -7.25 6.33 -6.97
C ASP A 136 -7.81 6.94 -5.68
N LYS A 137 -7.32 8.12 -5.29
CA LYS A 137 -7.79 8.90 -4.13
C LYS A 137 -7.47 10.39 -4.24
N TYR A 138 -8.50 11.21 -4.42
CA TYR A 138 -8.47 12.62 -4.05
C TYR A 138 -9.23 12.85 -2.74
N GLY A 139 -8.50 13.29 -1.72
CA GLY A 139 -9.03 13.76 -0.44
C GLY A 139 -9.04 15.29 -0.39
N THR A 140 -10.07 15.90 -0.97
CA THR A 140 -10.43 17.31 -0.72
C THR A 140 -11.94 17.48 -0.88
N VAL A 141 -12.53 18.41 -0.12
CA VAL A 141 -13.99 18.62 -0.08
C VAL A 141 -14.54 19.23 -1.38
N GLN A 142 -13.69 19.82 -2.22
CA GLN A 142 -14.06 20.41 -3.52
C GLN A 142 -14.27 19.37 -4.65
N PRO A 143 -13.40 18.36 -4.84
CA PRO A 143 -13.67 17.22 -5.73
C PRO A 143 -15.03 16.56 -5.48
N HIS A 144 -15.46 16.42 -4.22
CA HIS A 144 -16.75 15.83 -3.87
C HIS A 144 -17.93 16.54 -4.54
N THR A 145 -17.89 17.88 -4.63
CA THR A 145 -18.95 18.65 -5.28
C THR A 145 -18.93 18.53 -6.79
N LEU A 146 -17.74 18.38 -7.39
CA LEU A 146 -17.59 18.23 -8.84
C LEU A 146 -18.03 16.84 -9.30
N ILE A 147 -17.61 15.80 -8.56
CA ILE A 147 -18.06 14.42 -8.80
C ILE A 147 -19.57 14.34 -8.64
N ARG A 148 -20.14 14.96 -7.61
CA ARG A 148 -21.59 15.03 -7.44
C ARG A 148 -22.26 15.71 -8.64
N GLN A 149 -21.75 16.87 -9.06
CA GLN A 149 -22.31 17.60 -10.19
C GLN A 149 -22.30 16.74 -11.47
N HIS A 150 -21.20 16.05 -11.73
CA HIS A 150 -21.12 15.13 -12.85
C HIS A 150 -22.10 13.95 -12.72
N MET A 151 -22.22 13.32 -11.54
CA MET A 151 -23.17 12.23 -11.31
C MET A 151 -24.65 12.68 -11.37
N ASP A 152 -24.95 13.91 -10.96
CA ASP A 152 -26.31 14.46 -10.97
C ASP A 152 -26.73 14.92 -12.38
N TYR A 153 -25.81 15.46 -13.18
CA TYR A 153 -26.14 16.16 -14.44
C TYR A 153 -25.51 15.55 -15.70
N GLY A 154 -24.49 14.69 -15.59
CA GLY A 154 -23.73 14.14 -16.72
C GLY A 154 -22.78 15.16 -17.40
N HIS A 155 -22.69 16.36 -16.85
CA HIS A 155 -21.89 17.46 -17.40
C HIS A 155 -21.48 18.44 -16.31
N TRP A 156 -20.46 19.26 -16.61
CA TRP A 156 -20.16 20.44 -15.81
C TRP A 156 -19.81 21.63 -16.69
N TYR A 157 -19.71 22.79 -16.06
CA TYR A 157 -19.45 24.04 -16.77
C TYR A 157 -17.97 24.39 -16.73
N ASP A 158 -17.40 24.68 -17.90
CA ASP A 158 -16.07 25.28 -17.97
C ASP A 158 -16.14 26.74 -17.51
N ARG A 159 -15.53 27.02 -16.34
CA ARG A 159 -15.54 28.37 -15.74
C ARG A 159 -14.82 29.43 -16.57
N THR A 160 -13.92 29.03 -17.47
CA THR A 160 -13.16 29.96 -18.34
C THR A 160 -13.83 30.16 -19.67
N LYS A 161 -14.28 29.07 -20.31
CA LYS A 161 -14.87 29.11 -21.66
C LYS A 161 -16.37 29.38 -21.64
N HIS A 162 -16.99 29.31 -20.47
CA HIS A 162 -18.42 29.50 -20.32
C HIS A 162 -19.27 28.50 -21.12
N THR A 163 -18.73 27.31 -21.36
CA THR A 163 -19.37 26.23 -22.14
C THR A 163 -19.67 25.01 -21.29
N LEU A 164 -20.74 24.29 -21.64
CA LEU A 164 -21.02 22.95 -21.10
C LEU A 164 -20.00 21.94 -21.62
N LYS A 165 -19.48 21.12 -20.71
CA LYS A 165 -18.66 19.94 -21.03
C LYS A 165 -19.44 18.70 -20.61
N ASP A 166 -19.93 17.97 -21.60
CA ASP A 166 -20.57 16.67 -21.40
C ASP A 166 -19.50 15.61 -21.17
N ILE A 167 -19.68 14.80 -20.14
CA ILE A 167 -18.73 13.77 -19.75
C ILE A 167 -19.44 12.45 -19.83
N ASN A 168 -18.94 11.59 -20.71
CA ASN A 168 -19.51 10.29 -21.00
C ASN A 168 -18.49 9.20 -20.69
N ASN A 169 -18.98 8.00 -20.36
CA ASN A 169 -18.17 6.80 -20.15
C ASN A 169 -17.13 6.90 -19.02
N VAL A 170 -17.49 7.56 -17.91
CA VAL A 170 -16.65 7.63 -16.71
C VAL A 170 -17.31 6.86 -15.57
N GLN A 171 -16.52 6.05 -14.87
CA GLN A 171 -16.92 5.36 -13.64
C GLN A 171 -16.01 5.81 -12.49
N TYR A 172 -16.57 5.94 -11.29
CA TYR A 172 -15.82 6.32 -10.10
C TYR A 172 -15.72 5.16 -9.13
N VAL A 173 -14.51 4.87 -8.69
CA VAL A 173 -14.21 3.96 -7.58
C VAL A 173 -13.38 4.73 -6.56
N ALA A 174 -13.78 4.69 -5.30
CA ALA A 174 -13.10 5.43 -4.23
C ALA A 174 -12.90 4.54 -3.00
N CYS A 175 -11.81 4.77 -2.26
CA CYS A 175 -11.62 4.17 -0.94
C CYS A 175 -11.13 5.21 0.09
N MET A 176 -11.44 5.01 1.36
CA MET A 176 -11.13 5.95 2.44
C MET A 176 -10.60 5.21 3.67
N ASN A 177 -9.73 5.87 4.44
CA ASN A 177 -9.31 5.37 5.75
C ASN A 177 -10.23 5.96 6.83
N PRO A 178 -11.02 5.14 7.56
CA PRO A 178 -11.95 5.62 8.57
C PRO A 178 -11.26 6.08 9.87
N THR A 179 -10.00 5.70 10.11
CA THR A 179 -9.31 5.88 11.40
C THR A 179 -8.39 7.09 11.47
N ALA A 180 -8.11 7.75 10.35
CA ALA A 180 -7.21 8.91 10.28
C ALA A 180 -7.98 10.15 9.81
N GLY A 181 -8.13 11.16 10.68
CA GLY A 181 -8.75 12.46 10.37
C GLY A 181 -10.28 12.52 10.45
N SER A 182 -10.82 13.74 10.53
CA SER A 182 -12.26 14.05 10.57
C SER A 182 -12.87 14.13 9.15
N PHE A 183 -12.69 13.08 8.35
CA PHE A 183 -13.24 13.05 7.00
C PHE A 183 -14.71 12.66 7.03
N THR A 184 -15.59 13.64 6.77
CA THR A 184 -17.03 13.41 6.61
C THR A 184 -17.40 13.55 5.13
N ILE A 185 -18.04 12.51 4.58
CA ILE A 185 -18.54 12.53 3.20
C ILE A 185 -19.92 13.20 3.21
N ASN A 186 -20.17 14.08 2.24
CA ASN A 186 -21.48 14.70 2.11
C ASN A 186 -22.53 13.61 1.80
N PRO A 187 -23.61 13.47 2.61
CA PRO A 187 -24.68 12.50 2.38
C PRO A 187 -25.28 12.55 0.96
N ARG A 188 -25.29 13.73 0.34
CA ARG A 188 -25.82 13.94 -1.01
C ARG A 188 -24.91 13.38 -2.11
N LEU A 189 -23.61 13.27 -1.87
CA LEU A 189 -22.68 12.56 -2.75
C LEU A 189 -22.76 11.06 -2.47
N GLN A 190 -22.76 10.69 -1.19
CA GLN A 190 -22.73 9.30 -0.74
C GLN A 190 -23.91 8.47 -1.28
N ARG A 191 -25.07 9.10 -1.52
CA ARG A 191 -26.24 8.44 -2.14
C ARG A 191 -25.94 7.82 -3.52
N HIS A 192 -24.99 8.38 -4.28
CA HIS A 192 -24.63 7.88 -5.61
C HIS A 192 -23.66 6.70 -5.56
N PHE A 193 -23.06 6.43 -4.40
CA PHE A 193 -22.10 5.34 -4.21
C PHE A 193 -22.71 4.16 -3.48
N ALA A 194 -22.42 2.95 -3.97
CA ALA A 194 -22.52 1.75 -3.17
C ALA A 194 -21.31 1.70 -2.22
N VAL A 195 -21.57 1.70 -0.90
CA VAL A 195 -20.51 1.78 0.12
C VAL A 195 -20.27 0.41 0.71
N PHE A 196 -19.05 -0.09 0.57
CA PHE A 196 -18.61 -1.35 1.17
C PHE A 196 -17.56 -1.05 2.24
N ALA A 197 -17.75 -1.58 3.46
CA ALA A 197 -16.68 -1.62 4.43
C ALA A 197 -15.73 -2.78 4.05
N VAL A 198 -14.45 -2.52 3.87
CA VAL A 198 -13.47 -3.59 3.66
C VAL A 198 -12.71 -3.77 4.96
N SER A 199 -13.09 -4.78 5.74
CA SER A 199 -12.38 -5.17 6.95
C SER A 199 -11.07 -5.86 6.62
N PHE A 200 -10.16 -5.91 7.59
CA PHE A 200 -8.97 -6.75 7.47
C PHE A 200 -9.38 -8.21 7.23
N PRO A 201 -8.72 -8.93 6.29
CA PRO A 201 -8.98 -10.35 6.08
C PRO A 201 -8.74 -11.16 7.36
N ASN A 202 -9.40 -12.31 7.47
CA ASN A 202 -9.18 -13.22 8.61
C ASN A 202 -7.74 -13.78 8.60
N ASN A 203 -7.26 -14.21 9.77
CA ASN A 203 -5.89 -14.71 9.93
C ASN A 203 -5.59 -15.92 9.03
N GLU A 204 -6.59 -16.78 8.78
CA GLU A 204 -6.45 -17.94 7.90
C GLU A 204 -6.20 -17.53 6.44
N SER A 205 -6.98 -16.57 5.90
CA SER A 205 -6.78 -16.05 4.55
C SER A 205 -5.46 -15.31 4.43
N LEU A 206 -5.08 -14.51 5.45
CA LEU A 206 -3.78 -13.84 5.47
C LEU A 206 -2.66 -14.87 5.41
N THR A 207 -2.72 -15.91 6.25
CA THR A 207 -1.73 -17.00 6.25
C THR A 207 -1.68 -17.67 4.88
N HIS A 208 -2.82 -18.00 4.29
CA HIS A 208 -2.88 -18.61 2.97
C HIS A 208 -2.24 -17.73 1.87
N ILE A 209 -2.59 -16.44 1.82
CA ILE A 209 -2.06 -15.48 0.83
C ILE A 209 -0.54 -15.36 0.97
N TYR A 210 -0.05 -15.06 2.18
CA TYR A 210 1.38 -14.81 2.38
C TYR A 210 2.23 -16.08 2.26
N THR A 211 1.74 -17.21 2.74
CA THR A 211 2.43 -18.50 2.58
C THR A 211 2.46 -18.93 1.12
N SER A 212 1.38 -18.71 0.36
CA SER A 212 1.36 -19.03 -1.08
C SER A 212 2.39 -18.19 -1.85
N LEU A 213 2.48 -16.89 -1.56
CA LEU A 213 3.47 -16.00 -2.18
C LEU A 213 4.91 -16.38 -1.81
N LEU A 214 5.16 -16.71 -0.53
CA LEU A 214 6.47 -17.16 -0.08
C LEU A 214 6.85 -18.50 -0.74
N ASP A 215 5.91 -19.43 -0.87
CA ASP A 215 6.13 -20.74 -1.49
C ASP A 215 6.47 -20.62 -2.97
N GLN A 216 5.77 -19.76 -3.71
CA GLN A 216 6.10 -19.46 -5.10
C GLN A 216 7.53 -18.88 -5.23
N HIS A 217 7.93 -17.99 -4.32
CA HIS A 217 9.29 -17.44 -4.33
C HIS A 217 10.35 -18.49 -4.01
N LEU A 218 10.17 -19.29 -2.96
CA LEU A 218 11.13 -20.32 -2.53
C LEU A 218 11.24 -21.49 -3.51
N LYS A 219 10.24 -21.71 -4.36
CA LYS A 219 10.24 -22.71 -5.44
C LYS A 219 10.70 -22.13 -6.79
N ASN A 220 10.93 -20.83 -6.88
CA ASN A 220 11.32 -20.19 -8.14
C ASN A 220 12.71 -20.69 -8.59
N PRO A 221 12.83 -21.36 -9.76
CA PRO A 221 14.09 -21.93 -10.23
C PRO A 221 15.14 -20.86 -10.52
N ASN A 222 14.73 -19.63 -10.86
CA ASN A 222 15.65 -18.52 -11.14
C ASN A 222 16.44 -18.09 -9.90
N MET A 223 15.89 -18.31 -8.71
CA MET A 223 16.50 -17.88 -7.44
C MET A 223 17.47 -18.91 -6.85
N LYS A 224 17.49 -20.15 -7.37
CA LYS A 224 18.44 -21.22 -6.98
C LYS A 224 18.46 -21.56 -5.48
N PHE A 225 17.31 -21.62 -4.82
CA PHE A 225 17.22 -22.03 -3.41
C PHE A 225 17.57 -23.53 -3.22
N GLN A 226 18.09 -23.87 -2.04
CA GLN A 226 18.32 -25.28 -1.66
C GLN A 226 17.00 -25.96 -1.28
N SER A 227 16.87 -27.26 -1.58
CA SER A 227 15.65 -28.05 -1.38
C SER A 227 15.16 -28.13 0.07
N GLN A 228 16.05 -27.95 1.04
CA GLN A 228 15.71 -27.90 2.47
C GLN A 228 14.89 -26.63 2.81
N ILE A 229 15.18 -25.50 2.16
CA ILE A 229 14.51 -24.22 2.41
C ILE A 229 13.09 -24.23 1.83
N SER A 230 12.90 -24.83 0.64
CA SER A 230 11.58 -24.92 0.00
C SER A 230 10.58 -25.80 0.78
N ARG A 231 11.02 -26.57 1.79
CA ARG A 231 10.16 -27.45 2.62
C ARG A 231 9.64 -26.80 3.90
N ILE A 232 10.13 -25.62 4.29
CA ILE A 232 9.85 -24.98 5.59
C ILE A 232 8.47 -24.27 5.62
N ASN A 233 7.73 -24.28 4.50
CA ASN A 233 6.57 -23.42 4.28
C ASN A 233 5.32 -23.63 5.16
N GLN A 234 5.21 -24.71 5.94
CA GLN A 234 3.90 -25.04 6.55
C GLN A 234 3.57 -24.28 7.85
N ASN A 235 4.55 -23.71 8.56
CA ASN A 235 4.32 -23.12 9.89
C ASN A 235 4.65 -21.62 10.00
N PHE A 236 5.01 -20.96 8.90
CA PHE A 236 5.54 -19.61 8.92
C PHE A 236 4.42 -18.55 8.84
N THR A 237 4.07 -17.93 9.97
CA THR A 237 3.02 -16.90 10.00
C THR A 237 3.61 -15.53 9.65
N ILE A 238 3.40 -15.05 8.41
CA ILE A 238 3.68 -13.67 8.03
C ILE A 238 2.40 -12.87 8.15
N ASN A 239 2.35 -11.90 9.06
CA ASN A 239 1.13 -11.10 9.30
C ASN A 239 1.15 -9.73 8.60
N LYS A 240 2.18 -9.44 7.78
CA LYS A 240 2.34 -8.12 7.18
C LYS A 240 3.10 -8.17 5.85
N CYS A 241 2.53 -7.58 4.80
CA CYS A 241 3.13 -7.51 3.45
C CYS A 241 4.58 -7.03 3.45
N LEU A 242 4.93 -6.07 4.32
CA LEU A 242 6.28 -5.50 4.38
C LEU A 242 7.36 -6.52 4.76
N ILE A 243 7.03 -7.48 5.63
CA ILE A 243 7.97 -8.56 6.02
C ILE A 243 8.17 -9.50 4.85
N LEU A 244 7.08 -9.88 4.17
CA LEU A 244 7.16 -10.71 2.96
C LEU A 244 8.01 -10.03 1.90
N GLN A 245 7.81 -8.73 1.67
CA GLN A 245 8.58 -7.95 0.70
C GLN A 245 10.09 -8.02 0.98
N GLY A 246 10.50 -7.84 2.24
CA GLY A 246 11.88 -8.01 2.67
C GLY A 246 12.45 -9.39 2.32
N LEU A 247 11.70 -10.44 2.65
CA LEU A 247 12.08 -11.83 2.35
C LEU A 247 12.11 -12.12 0.84
N LEU A 248 11.27 -11.47 0.03
CA LEU A 248 11.32 -11.62 -1.42
C LEU A 248 12.65 -11.11 -2.00
N PHE A 249 13.40 -10.23 -1.33
CA PHE A 249 14.74 -9.83 -1.80
C PHE A 249 15.76 -10.96 -1.75
N SER A 250 15.55 -11.97 -0.91
CA SER A 250 16.47 -13.09 -0.74
C SER A 250 16.66 -13.90 -2.02
N SER A 251 17.85 -14.47 -2.18
CA SER A 251 18.21 -15.40 -3.26
C SER A 251 18.86 -16.65 -2.66
N GLY A 252 19.13 -17.68 -3.47
CA GLY A 252 19.87 -18.86 -3.05
C GLY A 252 21.31 -18.59 -2.60
N GLU A 253 21.88 -17.44 -2.98
CA GLU A 253 23.17 -16.99 -2.41
C GLU A 253 23.00 -16.45 -0.98
N THR A 254 21.84 -15.85 -0.69
CA THR A 254 21.48 -15.28 0.61
C THR A 254 21.06 -16.36 1.60
N LEU A 255 20.19 -17.28 1.15
CA LEU A 255 19.62 -18.34 1.97
C LEU A 255 20.23 -19.68 1.56
N LYS A 256 21.24 -20.11 2.31
CA LYS A 256 21.90 -21.40 2.09
C LYS A 256 21.33 -22.46 3.03
N GLN A 257 20.97 -22.07 4.24
CA GLN A 257 20.47 -22.97 5.28
C GLN A 257 19.17 -22.44 5.90
N PRO A 258 18.39 -23.31 6.56
CA PRO A 258 17.21 -22.89 7.34
C PRO A 258 17.52 -21.78 8.36
N LEU A 259 18.73 -21.80 8.94
CA LEU A 259 19.23 -20.76 9.84
C LEU A 259 19.23 -19.37 9.20
N ASP A 260 19.64 -19.27 7.93
CA ASP A 260 19.68 -17.99 7.21
C ASP A 260 18.27 -17.41 7.02
N LEU A 261 17.28 -18.27 6.79
CA LEU A 261 15.87 -17.86 6.64
C LEU A 261 15.31 -17.33 7.97
N ALA A 262 15.60 -18.01 9.09
CA ALA A 262 15.22 -17.55 10.42
C ALA A 262 15.84 -16.19 10.75
N ARG A 263 17.13 -16.01 10.44
CA ARG A 263 17.86 -14.74 10.64
C ARG A 263 17.33 -13.61 9.75
N ALA A 264 17.03 -13.89 8.48
CA ALA A 264 16.43 -12.92 7.56
C ALA A 264 15.05 -12.47 8.05
N TRP A 265 14.24 -13.38 8.56
CA TRP A 265 12.95 -13.02 9.15
C TRP A 265 13.07 -12.18 10.41
N LEU A 266 14.00 -12.52 11.31
CA LEU A 266 14.30 -11.68 12.47
C LEU A 266 14.69 -10.27 12.04
N HIS A 267 15.53 -10.15 11.01
CA HIS A 267 15.92 -8.87 10.47
C HIS A 267 14.69 -8.09 9.98
N GLU A 268 13.87 -8.67 9.10
CA GLU A 268 12.71 -7.97 8.54
C GLU A 268 11.62 -7.63 9.58
N THR A 269 11.38 -8.51 10.55
CA THR A 269 10.45 -8.22 11.65
C THR A 269 10.95 -7.11 12.57
N GLN A 270 12.25 -7.07 12.87
CA GLN A 270 12.86 -5.98 13.64
C GLN A 270 12.75 -4.64 12.89
N ARG A 271 12.78 -4.66 11.56
CA ARG A 271 12.70 -3.45 10.73
C ARG A 271 11.26 -2.95 10.59
N VAL A 272 10.30 -3.86 10.50
CA VAL A 272 8.88 -3.49 10.36
C VAL A 272 8.25 -3.06 11.69
N TYR A 273 8.61 -3.72 12.78
CA TYR A 273 8.06 -3.45 14.11
C TYR A 273 9.03 -2.66 14.99
N GLY A 274 10.26 -3.15 15.14
CA GLY A 274 11.26 -2.58 16.06
C GLY A 274 11.63 -1.13 15.75
N ASP A 275 11.75 -0.75 14.47
CA ASP A 275 12.04 0.64 14.07
C ASP A 275 10.93 1.64 14.48
N ARG A 276 9.73 1.16 14.85
CA ARG A 276 8.60 2.00 15.31
C ARG A 276 8.50 2.09 16.83
N LEU A 277 9.25 1.26 17.55
CA LEU A 277 9.24 1.21 19.02
C LEU A 277 10.25 2.22 19.57
N LEU A 278 9.83 2.97 20.58
CA LEU A 278 10.65 4.03 21.19
C LEU A 278 11.26 3.58 22.52
N GLU A 279 10.58 2.71 23.27
CA GLU A 279 11.03 2.25 24.58
C GLU A 279 11.81 0.94 24.48
N GLU A 280 12.88 0.83 25.26
CA GLU A 280 13.71 -0.37 25.34
C GLU A 280 12.91 -1.60 25.81
N LYS A 281 11.95 -1.39 26.73
CA LYS A 281 11.04 -2.44 27.22
C LYS A 281 10.17 -3.05 26.11
N ASP A 282 9.74 -2.23 25.15
CA ASP A 282 8.94 -2.69 24.03
C ASP A 282 9.81 -3.49 23.04
N LEU A 283 11.06 -3.06 22.84
CA LEU A 283 12.04 -3.78 22.04
C LEU A 283 12.39 -5.15 22.64
N ASP A 284 12.52 -5.23 23.96
CA ASP A 284 12.72 -6.50 24.67
C ASP A 284 11.52 -7.42 24.53
N SER A 285 10.31 -6.87 24.63
CA SER A 285 9.05 -7.61 24.44
C SER A 285 8.93 -8.16 23.02
N LEU A 286 9.31 -7.37 22.01
CA LEU A 286 9.37 -7.82 20.62
C LEU A 286 10.39 -8.95 20.42
N THR A 287 11.59 -8.81 21.00
CA THR A 287 12.66 -9.82 20.90
C THR A 287 12.21 -11.13 21.53
N LYS A 288 11.49 -11.08 22.66
CA LYS A 288 10.90 -12.25 23.29
C LYS A 288 9.86 -12.94 22.41
N LEU A 289 8.93 -12.18 21.81
CA LEU A 289 7.93 -12.72 20.89
C LEU A 289 8.56 -13.36 19.65
N GLN A 290 9.62 -12.75 19.12
CA GLN A 290 10.39 -13.32 18.01
C GLN A 290 11.02 -14.66 18.39
N GLY A 291 11.62 -14.75 19.58
CA GLY A 291 12.19 -15.99 20.10
C GLY A 291 11.15 -17.10 20.26
N ASP A 292 9.97 -16.77 20.79
CA ASP A 292 8.87 -17.73 20.96
C ASP A 292 8.37 -18.28 19.61
N VAL A 293 8.31 -17.45 18.57
CA VAL A 293 7.93 -17.88 17.21
C VAL A 293 9.02 -18.75 16.59
N ILE A 294 10.30 -18.39 16.73
CA ILE A 294 11.41 -19.21 16.21
C ILE A 294 11.40 -20.59 16.85
N LYS A 295 11.24 -20.69 18.16
CA LYS A 295 11.16 -21.98 18.87
C LYS A 295 10.03 -22.86 18.36
N LYS A 296 8.89 -22.26 18.02
CA LYS A 296 7.72 -22.97 17.52
C LYS A 296 7.89 -23.46 16.07
N VAL A 297 8.62 -22.72 15.25
CA VAL A 297 8.71 -22.97 13.80
C VAL A 297 9.98 -23.73 13.42
N PHE A 298 11.08 -23.47 14.13
CA PHE A 298 12.41 -24.03 13.90
C PHE A 298 12.89 -24.79 15.14
N GLU A 299 12.20 -25.88 15.48
CA GLU A 299 12.50 -26.70 16.68
C GLU A 299 13.93 -27.29 16.67
N GLU A 300 14.53 -27.45 15.49
CA GLU A 300 15.86 -28.04 15.30
C GLU A 300 17.01 -27.02 15.28
N LEU A 301 16.74 -25.72 15.34
CA LEU A 301 17.78 -24.67 15.28
C LEU A 301 18.21 -24.22 16.69
N ASP A 302 19.51 -23.98 16.87
CA ASP A 302 20.03 -23.39 18.09
C ASP A 302 19.61 -21.91 18.21
N GLU A 303 18.87 -21.58 19.27
CA GLU A 303 18.44 -20.22 19.57
C GLU A 303 19.61 -19.25 19.69
N ALA A 304 20.76 -19.70 20.20
CA ALA A 304 21.95 -18.87 20.34
C ALA A 304 22.53 -18.45 18.97
N GLU A 305 22.53 -19.34 17.98
CA GLU A 305 22.99 -19.04 16.63
C GLU A 305 21.99 -18.16 15.87
N VAL A 306 20.69 -18.38 16.06
CA VAL A 306 19.65 -17.58 15.41
C VAL A 306 19.67 -16.13 15.93
N MET A 307 19.87 -15.94 17.24
CA MET A 307 19.88 -14.63 17.90
C MET A 307 21.27 -13.97 17.94
N ALA A 308 22.31 -14.59 17.36
CA ALA A 308 23.66 -14.03 17.37
C ALA A 308 23.74 -12.68 16.63
N LYS A 309 24.33 -11.67 17.28
CA LYS A 309 24.56 -10.33 16.71
C LYS A 309 25.91 -10.28 15.98
N PRO A 310 26.06 -9.51 14.89
CA PRO A 310 25.05 -8.67 14.24
C PRO A 310 24.06 -9.45 13.37
N ASN A 311 22.78 -9.05 13.38
CA ASN A 311 21.77 -9.57 12.44
C ASN A 311 21.30 -8.46 11.49
N VAL A 312 22.17 -8.11 10.54
CA VAL A 312 21.92 -7.04 9.56
C VAL A 312 22.11 -7.62 8.16
N PHE A 313 21.08 -7.49 7.32
CA PHE A 313 21.16 -7.77 5.91
C PHE A 313 21.26 -6.46 5.13
N CYS A 314 22.14 -6.40 4.15
CA CYS A 314 22.32 -5.21 3.34
C CYS A 314 22.58 -5.57 1.88
N HIS A 315 22.32 -4.62 0.97
CA HIS A 315 22.54 -4.79 -0.46
C HIS A 315 24.00 -4.56 -0.89
N PHE A 316 24.88 -4.07 -0.02
CA PHE A 316 26.24 -3.67 -0.40
C PHE A 316 27.32 -4.52 0.30
N ALA A 317 26.95 -5.69 0.84
CA ALA A 317 27.87 -6.51 1.63
C ALA A 317 29.15 -6.94 0.87
N ARG A 318 29.16 -6.85 -0.46
CA ARG A 318 30.32 -7.13 -1.32
C ARG A 318 31.00 -5.90 -1.92
N GLY A 319 30.47 -4.70 -1.68
CA GLY A 319 30.99 -3.44 -2.21
C GLY A 319 29.90 -2.53 -2.79
N VAL A 320 30.27 -1.27 -3.04
CA VAL A 320 29.41 -0.24 -3.65
C VAL A 320 29.26 -0.56 -5.14
N GLY A 321 28.02 -0.72 -5.63
CA GLY A 321 27.71 -0.95 -7.05
C GLY A 321 27.29 -2.37 -7.47
N ASP A 322 27.40 -3.38 -6.60
CA ASP A 322 26.83 -4.74 -6.81
C ASP A 322 25.73 -5.01 -5.77
N PRO A 323 24.49 -4.52 -5.99
CA PRO A 323 23.39 -4.62 -5.03
C PRO A 323 22.95 -6.09 -4.84
N ARG A 324 23.45 -6.75 -3.80
CA ARG A 324 23.05 -8.11 -3.39
C ARG A 324 22.68 -8.14 -1.92
N TYR A 325 21.45 -8.54 -1.65
CA TYR A 325 20.93 -8.70 -0.29
C TYR A 325 21.63 -9.88 0.41
N LEU A 326 22.56 -9.58 1.31
CA LEU A 326 23.39 -10.58 2.00
C LEU A 326 23.56 -10.24 3.50
N PRO A 327 23.75 -11.27 4.35
CA PRO A 327 24.03 -11.05 5.77
C PRO A 327 25.44 -10.48 5.96
N ILE A 328 25.57 -9.54 6.89
CA ILE A 328 26.85 -9.05 7.35
C ILE A 328 27.46 -10.04 8.36
N LYS A 329 28.77 -10.30 8.21
CA LYS A 329 29.56 -11.15 9.11
C LYS A 329 30.07 -10.42 10.36
N SER A 330 30.57 -9.19 10.21
CA SER A 330 31.15 -8.40 11.31
C SER A 330 30.94 -6.90 11.12
N TRP A 331 30.84 -6.16 12.22
CA TRP A 331 30.84 -4.69 12.23
C TRP A 331 32.14 -4.10 11.69
N THR A 332 33.27 -4.80 11.86
CA THR A 332 34.57 -4.37 11.33
C THR A 332 34.56 -4.28 9.81
N ASP A 333 33.90 -5.25 9.16
CA ASP A 333 33.85 -5.35 7.71
C ASP A 333 32.99 -4.23 7.12
N ILE A 334 31.83 -3.96 7.74
CA ILE A 334 30.99 -2.80 7.36
C ILE A 334 31.76 -1.50 7.57
N ASN A 335 32.44 -1.34 8.71
CA ASN A 335 33.13 -0.09 9.03
C ASN A 335 34.20 0.23 7.97
N GLY A 336 34.94 -0.78 7.52
CA GLY A 336 35.88 -0.64 6.40
C GLY A 336 35.20 -0.13 5.13
N ILE A 337 34.13 -0.79 4.69
CA ILE A 337 33.39 -0.44 3.47
C ILE A 337 32.78 0.97 3.56
N LEU A 338 32.15 1.31 4.69
CA LEU A 338 31.53 2.63 4.88
C LEU A 338 32.56 3.74 4.99
N THR A 339 33.73 3.47 5.59
CA THR A 339 34.82 4.46 5.68
C THR A 339 35.43 4.72 4.32
N GLU A 340 35.64 3.68 3.51
CA GLU A 340 36.10 3.82 2.12
C GLU A 340 35.10 4.64 1.27
N ALA A 341 33.80 4.33 1.39
CA ALA A 341 32.75 5.10 0.73
C ALA A 341 32.70 6.56 1.20
N LEU A 342 32.89 6.82 2.49
CA LEU A 342 32.93 8.17 3.06
C LEU A 342 34.13 8.96 2.53
N ASN A 343 35.30 8.33 2.44
CA ASN A 343 36.50 8.96 1.86
C ASN A 343 36.27 9.31 0.40
N THR A 344 35.72 8.39 -0.39
CA THR A 344 35.38 8.63 -1.81
C THR A 344 34.36 9.77 -1.94
N TYR A 345 33.37 9.84 -1.05
CA TYR A 345 32.42 10.96 -1.03
C TYR A 345 33.13 12.28 -0.75
N ASN A 346 34.04 12.32 0.24
CA ASN A 346 34.76 13.52 0.65
C ASN A 346 35.77 14.03 -0.40
N GLU A 347 36.21 13.17 -1.32
CA GLU A 347 37.03 13.57 -2.48
C GLU A 347 36.21 14.28 -3.55
N LEU A 348 34.94 13.89 -3.73
CA LEU A 348 34.05 14.40 -4.77
C LEU A 348 33.17 15.56 -4.30
N ASN A 349 32.86 15.62 -3.01
CA ASN A 349 31.89 16.53 -2.41
C ASN A 349 32.47 17.23 -1.17
N ALA A 350 31.72 18.20 -0.63
CA ALA A 350 32.08 18.86 0.62
C ALA A 350 32.28 17.85 1.76
N ALA A 351 33.43 17.94 2.44
CA ALA A 351 33.85 16.98 3.44
C ALA A 351 32.84 16.83 4.60
N MET A 352 32.42 15.58 4.84
CA MET A 352 31.58 15.19 5.97
C MET A 352 32.43 14.44 7.00
N ASN A 353 32.66 15.08 8.15
CA ASN A 353 33.38 14.48 9.28
C ASN A 353 32.43 13.62 10.12
N LEU A 354 32.03 12.46 9.58
CA LEU A 354 31.18 11.49 10.27
C LEU A 354 32.01 10.49 11.07
N VAL A 355 31.62 10.26 12.32
CA VAL A 355 32.16 9.18 13.14
C VAL A 355 31.20 8.00 13.06
N LEU A 356 31.67 6.86 12.52
CA LEU A 356 30.87 5.65 12.32
C LEU A 356 30.98 4.72 13.54
N PHE A 357 30.08 4.89 14.51
CA PHE A 357 29.86 3.94 15.61
C PHE A 357 28.74 2.96 15.25
N GLU A 358 28.58 1.86 16.00
CA GLU A 358 27.66 0.75 15.67
C GLU A 358 26.24 1.21 15.32
N ALA A 359 25.64 2.09 16.13
CA ALA A 359 24.29 2.58 15.84
C ALA A 359 24.25 3.47 14.57
N ALA A 360 25.26 4.30 14.32
CA ALA A 360 25.35 5.07 13.07
C ALA A 360 25.49 4.17 11.84
N MET A 361 26.33 3.13 11.93
CA MET A 361 26.46 2.13 10.87
C MET A 361 25.17 1.36 10.65
N ALA A 362 24.47 0.98 11.72
CA ALA A 362 23.15 0.38 11.63
C ALA A 362 22.19 1.31 10.88
N HIS A 363 22.08 2.58 11.27
CA HIS A 363 21.21 3.55 10.59
C HIS A 363 21.56 3.76 9.11
N VAL A 364 22.84 3.76 8.75
CA VAL A 364 23.28 3.84 7.35
C VAL A 364 22.88 2.59 6.58
N CYS A 365 23.14 1.39 7.12
CA CYS A 365 22.66 0.14 6.51
C CYS A 365 21.13 0.15 6.34
N ARG A 366 20.43 0.73 7.33
CA ARG A 366 18.98 0.85 7.30
C ARG A 366 18.50 1.75 6.17
N LEU A 367 19.12 2.91 6.03
CA LEU A 367 18.83 3.88 4.98
C LEU A 367 19.18 3.34 3.59
N ILE A 368 20.34 2.72 3.44
CA ILE A 368 20.75 2.08 2.20
C ILE A 368 19.74 1.00 1.81
N LEU A 369 19.21 0.20 2.73
CA LEU A 369 18.16 -0.77 2.39
C LEU A 369 16.90 -0.10 1.81
N TYR A 370 16.48 1.04 2.38
CA TYR A 370 15.33 1.79 1.88
C TYR A 370 15.61 2.46 0.52
N LEU A 371 16.82 2.96 0.31
CA LEU A 371 17.24 3.69 -0.89
C LEU A 371 17.67 2.78 -2.06
N CYS A 372 18.38 1.68 -1.76
CA CYS A 372 18.76 0.59 -2.68
C CYS A 372 17.56 -0.29 -3.07
N ASN A 373 16.40 0.32 -3.28
CA ASN A 373 15.30 -0.33 -3.99
C ASN A 373 15.32 -0.08 -5.52
N PRO A 374 16.45 -0.07 -6.27
CA PRO A 374 16.43 0.14 -7.72
C PRO A 374 16.34 -1.18 -8.53
N LEU A 375 15.91 -2.30 -7.95
CA LEU A 375 15.90 -3.60 -8.66
C LEU A 375 14.57 -4.38 -8.59
N SER A 376 13.45 -3.67 -8.52
CA SER A 376 12.11 -4.24 -8.77
C SER A 376 11.83 -4.37 -10.28
N ILE A 377 12.73 -4.98 -11.05
CA ILE A 377 12.45 -5.37 -12.44
C ILE A 377 11.85 -6.79 -12.51
N ASN A 378 11.88 -7.57 -11.41
CA ASN A 378 11.49 -9.00 -11.47
C ASN A 378 10.74 -9.59 -10.26
N ARG A 379 10.13 -8.79 -9.36
CA ARG A 379 9.48 -9.36 -8.16
C ARG A 379 8.17 -8.67 -7.77
N ILE A 380 7.07 -9.37 -8.10
CA ILE A 380 5.82 -9.70 -7.37
C ILE A 380 5.14 -8.67 -6.44
N LEU A 381 5.88 -7.83 -5.71
CA LEU A 381 5.31 -6.78 -4.87
C LEU A 381 5.89 -5.45 -5.32
N GLU A 382 5.20 -4.78 -6.24
CA GLU A 382 5.44 -3.37 -6.52
C GLU A 382 5.19 -2.56 -5.25
N CYS A 383 6.26 -2.17 -4.58
CA CYS A 383 6.22 -1.03 -3.69
C CYS A 383 7.46 -0.17 -3.96
N PRO A 384 7.41 0.76 -4.93
CA PRO A 384 8.51 1.66 -5.24
C PRO A 384 8.83 2.67 -4.11
N ARG A 385 8.19 2.55 -2.94
CA ARG A 385 8.19 3.56 -1.86
C ARG A 385 9.40 3.46 -0.93
N GLY A 386 10.61 3.57 -1.49
CA GLY A 386 11.87 3.72 -0.76
C GLY A 386 12.05 5.08 -0.08
N ASN A 387 10.99 5.60 0.55
CA ASN A 387 11.01 6.88 1.26
C ASN A 387 11.39 6.64 2.72
N ALA A 388 12.14 7.57 3.31
CA ALA A 388 12.58 7.46 4.69
C ALA A 388 12.15 8.68 5.51
N LEU A 389 11.61 8.43 6.70
CA LEU A 389 11.40 9.45 7.72
C LEU A 389 12.41 9.23 8.85
N LEU A 390 13.34 10.18 8.99
CA LEU A 390 14.38 10.18 10.00
C LEU A 390 13.99 11.13 11.12
N VAL A 391 13.58 10.57 12.26
CA VAL A 391 13.24 11.35 13.46
C VAL A 391 14.40 11.25 14.45
N GLY A 392 14.90 12.40 14.91
CA GLY A 392 15.90 12.43 15.97
C GLY A 392 16.28 13.85 16.37
N VAL A 393 16.97 14.00 17.49
CA VAL A 393 17.41 15.32 17.98
C VAL A 393 18.37 16.01 17.00
N GLY A 394 18.45 17.34 17.05
CA GLY A 394 19.42 18.11 16.26
C GLY A 394 20.85 17.66 16.54
N GLY A 395 21.71 17.64 15.52
CA GLY A 395 23.12 17.23 15.66
C GLY A 395 23.38 15.72 15.57
N SER A 396 22.35 14.87 15.48
CA SER A 396 22.52 13.40 15.36
C SER A 396 23.02 12.91 13.99
N GLY A 397 23.43 13.80 13.09
CA GLY A 397 23.99 13.44 11.79
C GLY A 397 22.98 12.98 10.71
N LYS A 398 21.66 13.08 10.94
CA LYS A 398 20.60 12.58 10.01
C LYS A 398 20.84 12.92 8.54
N GLN A 399 21.12 14.19 8.23
CA GLN A 399 21.36 14.64 6.86
C GLN A 399 22.63 13.99 6.28
N SER A 400 23.72 13.97 7.04
CA SER A 400 25.00 13.42 6.59
C SER A 400 24.93 11.90 6.38
N LEU A 401 24.22 11.17 7.26
CA LEU A 401 23.96 9.73 7.07
C LEU A 401 23.08 9.47 5.85
N ALA A 402 22.05 10.30 5.60
CA ALA A 402 21.22 10.20 4.41
C ALA A 402 22.01 10.47 3.12
N ARG A 403 22.91 11.45 3.11
CA ARG A 403 23.80 11.74 1.96
C ARG A 403 24.76 10.58 1.68
N LEU A 404 25.38 10.03 2.72
CA LEU A 404 26.27 8.87 2.58
C LEU A 404 25.51 7.65 2.04
N ALA A 405 24.31 7.38 2.56
CA ALA A 405 23.47 6.29 2.09
C ALA A 405 23.03 6.47 0.63
N ALA A 406 22.67 7.69 0.23
CA ALA A 406 22.33 8.02 -1.15
C ALA A 406 23.53 7.81 -2.09
N PHE A 407 24.71 8.26 -1.69
CA PHE A 407 25.95 8.08 -2.45
C PHE A 407 26.28 6.60 -2.68
N ILE A 408 26.20 5.78 -1.63
CA ILE A 408 26.42 4.32 -1.73
C ILE A 408 25.37 3.66 -2.63
N SER A 409 24.15 4.20 -2.65
CA SER A 409 23.06 3.71 -3.50
C SER A 409 23.15 4.20 -4.95
N GLY A 410 24.14 5.02 -5.30
CA GLY A 410 24.27 5.63 -6.62
C GLY A 410 23.20 6.67 -6.95
N LEU A 411 22.59 7.29 -5.93
CA LEU A 411 21.53 8.28 -6.09
C LEU A 411 22.08 9.70 -5.89
N GLU A 412 21.69 10.62 -6.76
CA GLU A 412 22.03 12.04 -6.61
C GLU A 412 21.19 12.67 -5.49
N VAL A 413 21.82 13.43 -4.60
CA VAL A 413 21.09 14.14 -3.54
C VAL A 413 20.74 15.54 -4.01
N PHE A 414 19.45 15.86 -3.98
CA PHE A 414 18.94 17.21 -4.13
C PHE A 414 18.43 17.74 -2.80
N GLN A 415 18.88 18.94 -2.43
CA GLN A 415 18.44 19.65 -1.25
C GLN A 415 18.09 21.09 -1.64
N ILE A 416 16.99 21.60 -1.11
CA ILE A 416 16.56 22.98 -1.34
C ILE A 416 17.56 23.96 -0.71
N THR A 417 17.86 25.02 -1.45
CA THR A 417 18.58 26.18 -0.94
C THR A 417 17.57 27.27 -0.65
N LEU A 418 17.28 27.52 0.63
CA LEU A 418 16.33 28.54 1.03
C LEU A 418 16.88 29.94 0.74
N THR A 419 16.14 30.73 -0.03
CA THR A 419 16.34 32.17 -0.19
C THR A 419 15.20 32.93 0.49
N ARG A 420 15.36 34.25 0.72
CA ARG A 420 14.31 35.07 1.36
C ARG A 420 12.99 35.11 0.57
N GLU A 421 13.08 34.85 -0.73
CA GLU A 421 11.96 34.85 -1.68
C GLU A 421 11.45 33.44 -1.99
N TYR A 422 11.98 32.41 -1.32
CA TYR A 422 11.59 31.03 -1.57
C TYR A 422 10.15 30.76 -1.11
N GLY A 423 9.26 30.61 -2.09
CA GLY A 423 7.86 30.33 -1.88
C GLY A 423 7.40 29.05 -2.58
N LEU A 424 6.08 28.94 -2.73
CA LEU A 424 5.44 27.75 -3.28
C LEU A 424 5.69 27.60 -4.80
N ALA A 425 5.93 28.71 -5.51
CA ALA A 425 6.21 28.68 -6.95
C ALA A 425 7.59 28.09 -7.23
N GLU A 426 8.60 28.52 -6.47
CA GLU A 426 9.98 28.02 -6.54
C GLU A 426 10.03 26.54 -6.16
N PHE A 427 9.29 26.15 -5.12
CA PHE A 427 9.16 24.75 -4.72
C PHE A 427 8.52 23.87 -5.80
N ARG A 428 7.47 24.35 -6.49
CA ARG A 428 6.90 23.65 -7.65
C ARG A 428 7.91 23.54 -8.80
N SER A 429 8.73 24.56 -9.03
CA SER A 429 9.80 24.53 -10.03
C SER A 429 10.90 23.51 -9.68
N ASP A 430 11.27 23.41 -8.39
CA ASP A 430 12.24 22.42 -7.93
C ASP A 430 11.70 21.00 -8.11
N LEU A 431 10.44 20.76 -7.74
CA LEU A 431 9.75 19.48 -7.91
C LEU A 431 9.64 19.08 -9.38
N SER A 432 9.22 19.97 -10.27
CA SER A 432 9.17 19.68 -11.71
C SER A 432 10.56 19.34 -12.26
N SER A 433 11.61 20.03 -11.81
CA SER A 433 13.00 19.68 -12.18
C SER A 433 13.42 18.29 -11.70
N LEU A 434 12.95 17.85 -10.52
CA LEU A 434 13.20 16.52 -9.97
C LEU A 434 12.47 15.44 -10.76
N TYR A 435 11.21 15.70 -11.13
CA TYR A 435 10.42 14.80 -11.97
C TYR A 435 11.05 14.61 -13.35
N ILE A 436 11.57 15.67 -13.96
CA ILE A 436 12.29 15.57 -15.25
C ILE A 436 13.57 14.73 -15.10
N ARG A 437 14.35 14.94 -14.02
CA ARG A 437 15.56 14.13 -13.75
C ARG A 437 15.23 12.65 -13.52
N ALA A 438 14.25 12.37 -12.66
CA ALA A 438 13.87 11.01 -12.29
C ALA A 438 13.14 10.28 -13.42
N GLY A 439 12.22 10.95 -14.11
CA GLY A 439 11.33 10.35 -15.11
C GLY A 439 11.81 10.47 -16.55
N MET A 440 12.26 11.64 -17.02
CA MET A 440 12.74 11.77 -18.40
C MET A 440 14.15 11.25 -18.57
N LYS A 441 15.07 11.61 -17.66
CA LYS A 441 16.49 11.20 -17.75
C LYS A 441 16.79 9.86 -17.10
N ASN A 442 15.82 9.27 -16.41
CA ASN A 442 15.98 8.00 -15.68
C ASN A 442 17.14 8.03 -14.66
N LEU A 443 17.35 9.17 -14.00
CA LEU A 443 18.39 9.34 -12.98
C LEU A 443 17.80 9.14 -11.59
N GLY A 444 18.40 8.25 -10.80
CA GLY A 444 18.01 8.05 -9.41
C GLY A 444 18.33 9.29 -8.56
N THR A 445 17.34 9.83 -7.85
CA THR A 445 17.49 11.08 -7.08
C THR A 445 16.86 10.95 -5.70
N VAL A 446 17.58 11.39 -4.69
CA VAL A 446 17.10 11.55 -3.31
C VAL A 446 16.77 13.01 -3.06
N PHE A 447 15.50 13.28 -2.76
CA PHE A 447 15.05 14.57 -2.29
C PHE A 447 15.16 14.65 -0.77
N LEU A 448 16.13 15.42 -0.27
CA LEU A 448 16.41 15.57 1.16
C LEU A 448 15.74 16.84 1.71
N LEU A 449 14.75 16.64 2.58
CA LEU A 449 14.00 17.72 3.23
C LEU A 449 14.19 17.68 4.74
N THR A 450 14.17 18.86 5.36
CA THR A 450 14.28 19.02 6.81
C THR A 450 13.23 19.99 7.31
N ASP A 451 12.95 19.98 8.61
CA ASP A 451 12.01 20.91 9.25
C ASP A 451 12.25 22.36 8.82
N ALA A 452 13.52 22.77 8.72
CA ALA A 452 13.90 24.13 8.34
C ALA A 452 13.49 24.52 6.91
N HIS A 453 13.34 23.55 6.01
CA HIS A 453 12.95 23.81 4.61
C HIS A 453 11.43 23.90 4.40
N ILE A 454 10.64 23.71 5.45
CA ILE A 454 9.17 23.66 5.37
C ILE A 454 8.62 24.86 6.13
N PRO A 455 8.48 26.03 5.48
CA PRO A 455 8.01 27.24 6.14
C PRO A 455 6.48 27.30 6.28
N ASP A 456 5.73 26.58 5.43
CA ASP A 456 4.26 26.59 5.37
C ASP A 456 3.74 25.14 5.15
N GLU A 457 2.61 24.80 5.78
CA GLU A 457 1.91 23.52 5.65
C GLU A 457 1.56 23.17 4.20
N LYS A 458 1.39 24.17 3.32
CA LYS A 458 1.12 23.94 1.89
C LYS A 458 2.21 23.14 1.18
N PHE A 459 3.44 23.16 1.69
CA PHE A 459 4.54 22.33 1.17
C PHE A 459 4.31 20.84 1.47
N LEU A 460 3.78 20.53 2.66
CA LEU A 460 3.44 19.17 3.07
C LEU A 460 2.30 18.59 2.23
N VAL A 461 1.36 19.41 1.78
CA VAL A 461 0.29 18.98 0.85
C VAL A 461 0.89 18.42 -0.44
N LEU A 462 1.85 19.13 -1.06
CA LEU A 462 2.51 18.69 -2.28
C LEU A 462 3.38 17.44 -2.06
N ILE A 463 4.04 17.33 -0.91
CA ILE A 463 4.81 16.13 -0.53
C ILE A 463 3.86 14.94 -0.33
N ASN A 464 2.69 15.16 0.28
CA ASN A 464 1.69 14.12 0.47
C ASN A 464 1.14 13.63 -0.89
N ASP A 465 0.86 14.54 -1.83
CA ASP A 465 0.44 14.17 -3.19
C ASP A 465 1.51 13.31 -3.89
N LEU A 466 2.79 13.70 -3.78
CA LEU A 466 3.92 12.92 -4.28
C LEU A 466 4.06 11.53 -3.60
N LEU A 467 3.88 11.44 -2.28
CA LEU A 467 3.97 10.19 -1.52
C LEU A 467 2.79 9.25 -1.80
N ALA A 468 1.59 9.81 -1.99
CA ALA A 468 0.36 9.07 -2.21
C ALA A 468 0.31 8.51 -3.65
N SER A 469 0.15 9.38 -4.63
CA SER A 469 -0.04 9.04 -6.05
C SER A 469 1.27 9.13 -6.84
N GLY A 470 2.15 10.06 -6.48
CA GLY A 470 3.28 10.45 -7.33
C GLY A 470 2.89 11.47 -8.40
N GLU A 471 1.63 11.93 -8.43
CA GLU A 471 1.15 12.99 -9.32
C GLU A 471 0.74 14.21 -8.51
N ILE A 472 1.34 15.35 -8.84
CA ILE A 472 1.02 16.65 -8.23
C ILE A 472 0.17 17.43 -9.23
N PRO A 473 -1.06 17.87 -8.87
CA PRO A 473 -1.90 18.68 -9.74
C PRO A 473 -1.24 20.01 -10.14
N ASP A 474 -1.38 20.36 -11.42
CA ASP A 474 -0.86 21.60 -12.01
C ASP A 474 0.66 21.76 -11.80
N LEU A 475 1.42 20.66 -11.77
CA LEU A 475 2.88 20.71 -11.69
C LEU A 475 3.52 21.07 -13.03
N PHE A 476 2.95 20.59 -14.13
CA PHE A 476 3.43 20.81 -15.50
C PHE A 476 2.36 21.49 -16.34
N HIS A 477 2.80 22.37 -17.23
CA HIS A 477 1.92 22.94 -18.25
C HIS A 477 1.68 21.93 -19.40
N ASP A 478 0.59 22.11 -20.16
CA ASP A 478 0.22 21.20 -21.25
C ASP A 478 1.35 20.97 -22.27
N ASP A 479 2.11 22.02 -22.57
CA ASP A 479 3.27 21.97 -23.49
C ASP A 479 4.41 21.10 -22.93
N GLU A 480 4.65 21.17 -21.63
CA GLU A 480 5.68 20.37 -20.94
C GLU A 480 5.27 18.90 -20.87
N VAL A 481 3.97 18.63 -20.66
CA VAL A 481 3.42 17.27 -20.66
C VAL A 481 3.60 16.63 -22.03
N GLU A 482 3.33 17.35 -23.12
CA GLU A 482 3.55 16.83 -24.47
C GLU A 482 5.04 16.55 -24.74
N ASN A 483 5.93 17.43 -24.27
CA ASN A 483 7.37 17.19 -24.37
C ASN A 483 7.79 15.91 -23.62
N ILE A 484 7.33 15.73 -22.37
CA ILE A 484 7.60 14.52 -21.58
C ILE A 484 7.08 13.26 -22.29
N VAL A 485 5.83 13.29 -22.77
CA VAL A 485 5.19 12.17 -23.48
C VAL A 485 5.97 11.82 -24.74
N SER A 486 6.44 12.81 -25.50
CA SER A 486 7.24 12.58 -26.70
C SER A 486 8.58 11.91 -26.38
N SER A 487 9.22 12.29 -25.27
CA SER A 487 10.52 11.76 -24.84
C SER A 487 10.44 10.29 -24.41
N VAL A 488 9.40 9.90 -23.65
CA VAL A 488 9.27 8.53 -23.14
C VAL A 488 8.63 7.56 -24.14
N ARG A 489 8.05 8.07 -25.23
CA ARG A 489 7.28 7.28 -26.21
C ARG A 489 8.05 6.09 -26.78
N ASN A 490 9.33 6.29 -27.12
CA ASN A 490 10.16 5.24 -27.69
C ASN A 490 10.44 4.12 -26.67
N GLU A 491 10.60 4.47 -25.40
CA GLU A 491 10.82 3.50 -24.32
C GLU A 491 9.55 2.71 -24.01
N VAL A 492 8.38 3.35 -24.04
CA VAL A 492 7.08 2.68 -23.87
C VAL A 492 6.82 1.68 -24.99
N LYS A 493 7.20 2.00 -26.23
CA LYS A 493 7.14 1.04 -27.35
C LYS A 493 8.03 -0.17 -27.10
N SER A 494 9.20 0.04 -26.50
CA SER A 494 10.14 -1.05 -26.20
C SER A 494 9.64 -2.00 -25.11
N THR A 495 8.75 -1.55 -24.22
CA THR A 495 8.11 -2.40 -23.21
C THR A 495 6.88 -3.16 -23.73
N GLY A 496 6.55 -3.04 -25.03
CA GLY A 496 5.41 -3.72 -25.64
C GLY A 496 4.05 -3.09 -25.33
N MET A 497 4.01 -1.94 -24.66
CA MET A 497 2.78 -1.21 -24.39
C MET A 497 2.41 -0.27 -25.56
N PRO A 498 1.11 -0.04 -25.85
CA PRO A 498 0.70 0.90 -26.88
C PRO A 498 1.05 2.34 -26.49
N ASP A 499 1.51 3.14 -27.46
CA ASP A 499 2.12 4.46 -27.28
C ASP A 499 1.13 5.62 -27.09
N ASN A 500 -0.01 5.32 -26.46
CA ASN A 500 -1.05 6.29 -26.15
C ASN A 500 -0.53 7.30 -25.09
N ARG A 501 -1.01 8.55 -25.16
CA ARG A 501 -0.64 9.62 -24.21
C ARG A 501 -0.78 9.18 -22.74
N GLU A 502 -1.86 8.48 -22.42
CA GLU A 502 -2.15 7.97 -21.07
C GLU A 502 -1.12 6.93 -20.60
N ASN A 503 -0.76 5.97 -21.45
CA ASN A 503 0.25 4.96 -21.11
C ASN A 503 1.64 5.57 -20.96
N CYS A 504 2.00 6.53 -21.82
CA CYS A 504 3.26 7.26 -21.70
C CYS A 504 3.34 8.06 -20.40
N TRP A 505 2.26 8.73 -20.03
CA TRP A 505 2.19 9.48 -18.78
C TRP A 505 2.29 8.56 -17.57
N ARG A 506 1.52 7.47 -17.54
CA ARG A 506 1.58 6.45 -16.48
C ARG A 506 3.00 5.89 -16.32
N PHE A 507 3.64 5.51 -17.43
CA PHE A 507 5.00 5.00 -17.42
C PHE A 507 6.01 6.03 -16.86
N PHE A 508 5.85 7.30 -17.21
CA PHE A 508 6.66 8.39 -16.67
C PHE A 508 6.49 8.51 -15.15
N ILE A 509 5.26 8.53 -14.64
CA ILE A 509 4.98 8.61 -13.20
C ILE A 509 5.52 7.39 -12.46
N ASP A 510 5.34 6.18 -13.00
CA ASP A 510 5.89 4.96 -12.40
C ASP A 510 7.42 4.99 -12.36
N ARG A 511 8.07 5.57 -13.37
CA ARG A 511 9.51 5.80 -13.36
C ARG A 511 9.92 6.86 -12.34
N VAL A 512 9.20 7.97 -12.22
CA VAL A 512 9.45 8.98 -11.19
C VAL A 512 9.35 8.33 -9.80
N ARG A 513 8.31 7.55 -9.52
CA ARG A 513 8.15 6.86 -8.23
C ARG A 513 9.27 5.85 -7.95
N ARG A 514 9.79 5.20 -8.99
CA ARG A 514 10.91 4.26 -8.88
C ARG A 514 12.24 4.97 -8.63
N ASN A 515 12.48 6.13 -9.21
CA ASN A 515 13.79 6.80 -9.18
C ASN A 515 13.89 7.93 -8.15
N LEU A 516 12.78 8.61 -7.85
CA LEU A 516 12.72 9.70 -6.87
C LEU A 516 12.40 9.14 -5.48
N LYS A 517 13.30 9.35 -4.53
CA LYS A 517 13.16 8.94 -3.13
C LYS A 517 13.13 10.16 -2.23
N ILE A 518 12.18 10.24 -1.30
CA ILE A 518 12.11 11.34 -0.35
C ILE A 518 12.70 10.89 0.98
N VAL A 519 13.59 11.72 1.54
CA VAL A 519 14.11 11.57 2.89
C VAL A 519 13.72 12.80 3.70
N LEU A 520 12.81 12.63 4.66
CA LEU A 520 12.38 13.66 5.60
C LEU A 520 13.21 13.54 6.88
N CYS A 521 13.93 14.60 7.27
CA CYS A 521 14.73 14.64 8.48
C CYS A 521 14.13 15.59 9.50
N PHE A 522 13.39 15.06 10.46
CA PHE A 522 12.63 15.84 11.41
C PHE A 522 13.11 15.65 12.87
N SER A 523 12.77 16.61 13.72
CA SER A 523 13.05 16.58 15.16
C SER A 523 11.79 16.25 15.97
N PRO A 524 11.86 15.32 16.94
CA PRO A 524 10.72 14.97 17.79
C PRO A 524 10.34 16.07 18.79
N VAL A 525 11.18 17.10 18.94
CA VAL A 525 10.98 18.23 19.86
C VAL A 525 10.06 19.31 19.26
N GLY A 526 9.81 19.27 17.94
CA GLY A 526 8.91 20.21 17.26
C GLY A 526 7.43 19.91 17.55
N SER A 527 6.64 20.96 17.82
CA SER A 527 5.20 20.86 18.11
C SER A 527 4.36 20.41 16.91
N THR A 528 4.85 20.60 15.68
CA THR A 528 4.15 20.34 14.41
C THR A 528 4.08 18.85 14.06
N LEU A 529 5.08 18.05 14.46
CA LEU A 529 5.22 16.66 14.01
C LEU A 529 4.12 15.71 14.50
N ARG A 530 3.44 16.03 15.60
CA ARG A 530 2.39 15.18 16.20
C ARG A 530 1.00 15.36 15.56
N TYR A 531 0.77 16.47 14.86
CA TYR A 531 -0.53 16.80 14.28
C TYR A 531 -0.57 16.64 12.76
N GLU A 532 0.58 16.58 12.09
CA GLU A 532 0.71 16.66 10.63
C GLU A 532 1.09 15.34 9.92
N LEU A 533 1.49 14.30 10.66
CA LEU A 533 1.75 12.93 10.17
C LEU A 533 0.67 11.98 10.67
#